data_AF-A0A4R3TSG8-F1
#
_entry.id   AF-A0A4R3TSG8-F1
#
_cell.length_a   1.000
_cell.length_b   1.000
_cell.length_c   1.000
_cell.angle_alpha   90.00
_cell.angle_beta   90.00
_cell.angle_gamma   90.00
#
_symmetry.space_group_name_H-M   'P 1'
#
loop_
_entity.id
_entity.type
_entity.pdbx_description
1 polymer ?
#
loop_
_entity_poly.entity_id
_entity_poly.type
_entity_poly.pdbx_seq_one_letter_code
_entity_poly.pdbx_strand_id
1 'polypeptide(L)'
;MGFGVMHKTLASLLSLAIIAVVCGYPARAQQVAAETPKDELSAQIRLQGFACEKALGATRDKKRSRPDYAVWVLKCSNATYRVSRAPDMAAKVELLR
;
A
#
# COMPACT_ATOMS: atom_id res chain seq x y z
N MET A 1 2.23 7.19 -59.88
CA MET A 1 2.99 6.08 -59.24
C MET A 1 1.99 5.32 -58.36
N GLY A 2 1.42 4.17 -58.74
CA GLY A 2 2.05 2.83 -58.69
C GLY A 2 2.20 2.41 -57.21
N PHE A 3 1.53 1.42 -56.63
CA PHE A 3 1.08 0.11 -57.10
C PHE A 3 -0.28 -0.25 -56.49
N GLY A 4 -1.24 -0.64 -57.33
CA GLY A 4 -2.33 -1.53 -56.90
C GLY A 4 -1.96 -2.95 -57.27
N VAL A 5 -2.07 -3.91 -56.35
CA VAL A 5 -2.16 -5.34 -56.68
C VAL A 5 -2.94 -6.07 -55.58
N MET A 6 -3.97 -6.80 -56.03
CA MET A 6 -4.65 -7.94 -55.40
C MET A 6 -5.50 -7.70 -54.14
N HIS A 7 -6.66 -7.07 -54.35
CA HIS A 7 -7.87 -7.55 -53.71
C HIS A 7 -8.28 -8.88 -54.39
N LYS A 8 -8.69 -9.88 -53.60
CA LYS A 8 -9.25 -11.17 -54.04
C LYS A 8 -8.18 -12.08 -54.66
N THR A 9 -7.82 -13.19 -54.04
CA THR A 9 -8.68 -14.35 -53.83
C THR A 9 -7.85 -15.36 -53.03
N LEU A 10 -8.52 -16.20 -52.22
CA LEU A 10 -7.98 -17.45 -51.64
C LEU A 10 -6.98 -17.18 -50.50
N ALA A 11 -6.98 -17.82 -49.35
CA ALA A 11 -7.62 -19.01 -48.86
C ALA A 11 -7.64 -18.79 -47.33
N SER A 12 -8.78 -19.01 -46.67
CA SER A 12 -9.01 -20.28 -45.99
C SER A 12 -8.06 -20.50 -44.80
N LEU A 13 -8.68 -20.60 -43.62
CA LEU A 13 -8.14 -21.15 -42.37
C LEU A 13 -7.22 -20.22 -41.56
N LEU A 14 -7.77 -19.56 -40.53
CA LEU A 14 -7.56 -20.06 -39.16
C LEU A 14 -8.50 -19.33 -38.19
N SER A 15 -9.46 -20.12 -37.71
CA SER A 15 -10.33 -19.89 -36.56
C SER A 15 -9.60 -19.29 -35.35
N LEU A 16 -10.00 -18.09 -34.93
CA LEU A 16 -9.66 -17.56 -33.61
C LEU A 16 -10.88 -17.66 -32.69
N ALA A 17 -11.16 -18.87 -32.20
CA ALA A 17 -12.04 -19.09 -31.06
C ALA A 17 -11.16 -19.41 -29.85
N ILE A 18 -10.75 -18.39 -29.10
CA ILE A 18 -10.18 -18.56 -27.77
C ILE A 18 -11.22 -18.06 -26.77
N ILE A 19 -12.14 -18.94 -26.42
CA ILE A 19 -12.98 -18.79 -25.23
C ILE A 19 -12.15 -19.35 -24.07
N ALA A 20 -11.42 -18.47 -23.38
CA ALA A 20 -10.84 -18.80 -22.09
C ALA A 20 -11.65 -18.06 -21.01
N VAL A 21 -12.59 -18.82 -20.46
CA VAL A 21 -13.26 -18.63 -19.17
C VAL A 21 -12.39 -17.80 -18.20
N VAL A 22 -12.80 -16.56 -17.93
CA VAL A 22 -12.44 -15.88 -16.68
C VAL A 22 -13.24 -16.59 -15.59
N CYS A 23 -12.64 -17.66 -15.06
CA CYS A 23 -13.02 -18.25 -13.79
C CYS A 23 -13.06 -17.10 -12.78
N GLY A 24 -14.19 -16.99 -12.08
CA GLY A 24 -14.35 -16.06 -10.98
C GLY A 24 -13.17 -16.20 -10.03
N TYR A 25 -12.30 -15.21 -10.04
CA TYR A 25 -11.51 -14.91 -8.87
C TYR A 25 -12.55 -14.47 -7.85
N PRO A 26 -12.81 -15.22 -6.76
CA PRO A 26 -13.35 -14.56 -5.60
C PRO A 26 -12.34 -13.46 -5.33
N ALA A 27 -12.74 -12.21 -5.52
CA ALA A 27 -12.13 -11.10 -4.84
C ALA A 27 -12.25 -11.50 -3.36
N ARG A 28 -11.23 -12.18 -2.84
CA ARG A 28 -10.95 -12.19 -1.43
C ARG A 28 -10.94 -10.71 -1.14
N ALA A 29 -12.01 -10.22 -0.52
CA ALA A 29 -11.96 -8.99 0.20
C ALA A 29 -10.65 -9.09 0.96
N GLN A 30 -9.62 -8.36 0.52
CA GLN A 30 -8.47 -8.13 1.36
C GLN A 30 -9.12 -7.59 2.61
N GLN A 31 -9.20 -8.45 3.62
CA GLN A 31 -9.36 -8.01 4.99
C GLN A 31 -8.17 -7.09 5.12
N VAL A 32 -8.42 -5.79 4.93
CA VAL A 32 -7.53 -4.72 5.30
C VAL A 32 -7.50 -4.81 6.80
N ALA A 33 -6.79 -5.84 7.27
CA ALA A 33 -6.27 -5.88 8.59
C ALA A 33 -5.60 -4.52 8.72
N ALA A 34 -5.92 -3.81 9.79
CA ALA A 34 -5.28 -2.54 10.14
C ALA A 34 -3.80 -2.77 10.53
N GLU A 35 -3.10 -3.54 9.70
CA GLU A 35 -1.77 -4.12 9.82
C GLU A 35 -0.74 -3.34 8.99
N THR A 36 -1.12 -2.23 8.36
CA THR A 36 -0.17 -1.36 7.66
C THR A 36 0.31 -0.16 8.48
N PRO A 37 -0.47 0.51 9.37
CA PRO A 37 0.04 1.71 10.03
C PRO A 37 1.16 1.39 11.02
N LYS A 38 1.13 0.25 11.72
CA LYS A 38 2.19 -0.07 12.71
C LYS A 38 3.53 -0.37 12.04
N ASP A 39 3.52 -1.15 10.97
CA ASP A 39 4.74 -1.56 10.27
C ASP A 39 5.33 -0.38 9.49
N GLU A 40 4.47 0.38 8.80
CA GLU A 40 4.88 1.60 8.09
C GLU A 40 5.43 2.65 9.05
N LEU A 41 4.79 2.89 10.19
CA LEU A 41 5.31 3.80 11.21
C LEU A 41 6.64 3.30 11.76
N SER A 42 6.77 1.99 12.04
CA SER A 42 8.02 1.42 12.54
C SER A 42 9.17 1.57 11.55
N ALA A 43 8.93 1.31 10.26
CA ALA A 43 9.90 1.52 9.20
C ALA A 43 10.29 3.00 9.08
N GLN A 44 9.30 3.90 9.14
CA GLN A 44 9.54 5.34 9.08
C GLN A 44 10.43 5.83 10.22
N ILE A 45 10.17 5.41 11.47
CA ILE A 45 10.99 5.86 12.58
C ILE A 45 12.39 5.24 12.55
N ARG A 46 12.56 4.02 12.02
CA ARG A 46 13.88 3.41 11.78
C ARG A 46 14.71 4.20 10.79
N LEU A 47 14.09 4.67 9.70
CA LEU A 47 14.75 5.53 8.71
C LEU A 47 15.18 6.87 9.32
N GLN A 48 14.47 7.34 10.34
CA GLN A 48 14.84 8.53 11.11
C GLN A 48 15.89 8.25 12.21
N GLY A 49 16.33 7.00 12.38
CA GLY A 49 17.33 6.60 13.37
C GLY A 49 16.77 6.17 14.73
N PHE A 50 15.45 6.00 14.87
CA PHE A 50 14.86 5.46 16.11
C PHE A 50 14.90 3.93 16.13
N ALA A 51 15.38 3.37 17.23
CA ALA A 51 15.46 1.93 17.45
C ALA A 51 14.07 1.34 17.77
N CYS A 52 13.39 0.78 16.79
CA CYS A 52 12.17 0.00 17.02
C CYS A 52 12.30 -1.36 16.32
N GLU A 53 12.73 -2.41 17.01
CA GLU A 53 12.92 -3.73 16.37
C GLU A 53 11.61 -4.45 16.10
N LYS A 54 10.76 -4.62 17.12
CA LYS A 54 9.47 -5.29 16.98
C LYS A 54 8.36 -4.33 17.33
N ALA A 55 7.58 -3.92 16.33
CA ALA A 55 6.36 -3.17 16.54
C ALA A 55 5.31 -4.09 17.18
N LEU A 56 4.99 -3.85 18.45
CA LEU A 56 3.95 -4.57 19.18
C LEU A 56 2.56 -4.07 18.78
N GLY A 57 2.44 -2.78 18.46
CA GLY A 57 1.21 -2.20 17.96
C GLY A 57 1.31 -0.70 17.74
N ALA A 58 0.41 -0.16 16.93
CA ALA A 58 0.24 1.28 16.77
C ALA A 58 -1.21 1.65 17.07
N THR A 59 -1.41 2.61 17.97
CA THR A 59 -2.73 3.11 18.33
C THR A 59 -2.82 4.57 17.98
N ARG A 60 -3.83 4.94 17.18
CA ARG A 60 -4.08 6.35 16.87
C ARG A 60 -4.66 7.06 18.09
N ASP A 61 -4.01 8.12 18.53
CA ASP A 61 -4.54 9.00 19.55
C ASP A 61 -5.56 9.95 18.91
N LYS A 62 -6.84 9.60 18.98
CA LYS A 62 -7.93 10.43 18.44
C LYS A 62 -8.13 11.75 19.19
N LYS A 63 -7.65 11.88 20.42
CA LYS A 63 -7.78 13.13 21.20
C LYS A 63 -6.80 14.18 20.70
N ARG A 64 -5.60 13.75 20.30
CA ARG A 64 -4.54 14.61 19.76
C ARG A 64 -4.55 14.67 18.23
N SER A 65 -5.21 13.72 17.57
CA SER A 65 -5.37 13.71 16.12
C SER A 65 -6.44 14.71 15.67
N ARG A 66 -6.13 15.44 14.60
CA ARG A 66 -7.03 16.35 13.87
C ARG A 66 -7.18 15.82 12.42
N PRO A 67 -8.11 16.37 11.61
CA PRO A 67 -8.26 15.95 10.22
C PRO A 67 -6.94 16.00 9.45
N ASP A 68 -6.17 17.06 9.67
CA ASP A 68 -4.88 17.31 9.00
C ASP A 68 -3.66 16.94 9.88
N TYR A 69 -3.87 16.21 10.99
CA TYR A 69 -2.78 15.86 11.89
C TYR A 69 -3.02 14.53 12.57
N ALA A 70 -2.30 13.49 12.19
CA ALA A 70 -2.44 12.16 12.76
C ALA A 70 -1.39 11.94 13.85
N VAL A 71 -1.84 11.77 15.10
CA VAL A 71 -0.97 11.36 16.21
C VAL A 71 -1.16 9.88 16.48
N TRP A 72 -0.06 9.16 16.50
CA TRP A 72 -0.01 7.72 16.73
C TRP A 72 0.93 7.41 17.88
N VAL A 73 0.56 6.43 18.69
CA VAL A 73 1.42 5.85 19.70
C VAL A 73 1.86 4.50 19.18
N LEU A 74 3.14 4.39 18.82
CA LEU A 74 3.77 3.16 18.37
C LEU A 74 4.45 2.50 19.57
N LYS A 75 3.98 1.33 19.96
CA LYS A 75 4.58 0.51 20.99
C LYS A 75 5.53 -0.48 20.35
N CYS A 76 6.81 -0.38 20.67
CA CYS A 76 7.84 -1.34 20.27
C CYS A 76 8.22 -2.22 21.46
N SER A 77 8.87 -3.35 21.21
CA SER A 77 9.36 -4.25 22.26
C SER A 77 10.35 -3.59 23.23
N ASN A 78 11.11 -2.61 22.74
CA ASN A 78 12.16 -1.93 23.50
C ASN A 78 11.75 -0.54 24.02
N ALA A 79 10.74 0.10 23.41
CA ALA A 79 10.37 1.48 23.70
C ALA A 79 8.98 1.84 23.18
N THR A 80 8.36 2.86 23.77
CA THR A 80 7.13 3.46 23.23
C THR A 80 7.45 4.81 22.58
N TYR A 81 6.93 5.01 21.37
CA TYR A 81 7.10 6.22 20.57
C TYR A 81 5.77 6.90 20.31
N ARG A 82 5.76 8.22 20.28
CA ARG A 82 4.67 9.03 19.75
C ARG A 82 5.08 9.57 18.40
N VAL A 83 4.39 9.13 17.35
CA VAL A 83 4.62 9.54 15.98
C VAL A 83 3.50 10.49 15.58
N SER A 84 3.85 11.74 15.31
CA SER A 84 2.92 12.76 14.89
C SER A 84 3.18 13.13 13.44
N ARG A 85 2.22 12.78 12.57
CA ARG A 85 2.30 12.96 11.12
C ARG A 85 1.33 14.08 10.70
N ALA A 86 1.88 15.15 10.15
CA ALA A 86 1.13 16.14 9.38
C ALA A 86 1.36 15.88 7.88
N PRO A 87 0.41 16.18 6.98
CA PRO A 87 0.63 16.05 5.53
C PRO A 87 1.74 16.99 5.02
N ASP A 88 1.89 18.16 5.65
CA ASP A 88 2.86 19.19 5.24
C ASP A 88 4.21 19.13 5.96
N MET A 89 4.43 18.16 6.87
CA MET A 89 5.68 18.08 7.63
C MET A 89 6.16 16.64 7.81
N ALA A 90 7.48 16.48 7.87
CA ALA A 90 8.10 15.21 8.25
C ALA A 90 7.53 14.72 9.60
N ALA A 91 7.31 13.41 9.70
CA ALA A 91 6.72 12.80 10.88
C ALA A 91 7.60 13.08 12.10
N LYS A 92 7.05 13.79 13.10
CA LYS A 92 7.72 14.07 14.37
C LYS A 92 7.61 12.86 15.26
N VAL A 93 8.75 12.31 15.67
CA VAL A 93 8.82 11.15 16.55
C VAL A 93 9.35 11.59 17.91
N GLU A 94 8.57 11.37 18.95
CA GLU A 94 8.97 11.61 20.33
C GLU A 94 9.08 10.27 21.05
N LEU A 95 10.23 10.01 21.67
CA LEU A 95 10.40 8.86 22.54
C LEU A 95 9.63 9.11 23.84
N LEU A 96 8.63 8.28 24.11
CA LEU A 96 7.88 8.31 25.37
C LEU A 96 8.56 7.47 26.47
N ARG A 97 9.41 6.51 26.04
CA ARG A 97 10.14 5.51 26.82
C ARG A 97 9.24 4.73 27.79
#